data_AF-A0A535XAV9-F1
#
_entry.id   AF-A0A535XAV9-F1
#
_cell.length_a   1.000
_cell.length_b   1.000
_cell.length_c   1.000
_cell.angle_alpha   90.00
_cell.angle_beta   90.00
_cell.angle_gamma   90.00
#
_symmetry.space_group_name_H-M   'P 1'
#
loop_
_entity.id
_entity.type
_entity.pdbx_description
1 polymer ?
#
loop_
_entity_poly.entity_id
_entity_poly.type
_entity_poly.pdbx_seq_one_letter_code
_entity_poly.pdbx_strand_id
1 'polypeptide(L)'
;MLTSPVNLVARLTSTVLLVAMPAATGVVGTRVSTAFAEQDAARSGACRLGSEDSQIHHLIWLQFDNVHFTRDNPNVPSDLEQMPHLLSFIEANGTLLTNHHTPLIAHTATDILTTLSGVYGDRHGVSVSNSYRYFKPNGISSPAGSFTYWTDPLFDFVVNGPSATDKTFNMLAADARNAPAPWVPFTRAGCDVGAVGTANIELENLTADVPVVFGPTSPEAQEVTSNPDQAAADFIGISIHCAQSSTVCAAGHTRPDLLPDEPGGYQGFVALFGHKNVAPVISPGSPLTDLTGKVIDDGSGHVGFPGFDGMVPTNSLAYVLAMQEHGVPITFNYVSAAHDANRPFGPGEADYEARLHAFDDAFATFFNRLQQDGITPRNTLFMFTADEGDHLIAGPPSPAGCDGVHTTCSYSKIGEVSGNLAGLLATDQGITTPFAVHSDAAPTVYITGNPAQTAGVTRAFERGLVNVTAVNPYSNQSEKVANFVADQAEMRLLHMVTADPARTPTVTMFAKPDYFLFAGARNCAAPCISINAD
;
A
#
# COMPACT_ATOMS: atom_id res chain seq x y z
N MET A 1 7.73 46.08 22.86
CA MET A 1 7.31 46.60 24.18
C MET A 1 6.13 45.73 24.61
N LEU A 2 6.41 44.66 25.33
CA LEU A 2 6.55 44.56 26.79
C LEU A 2 5.19 44.33 27.49
N THR A 3 5.18 43.18 28.20
CA THR A 3 4.54 42.88 29.50
C THR A 3 3.09 42.37 29.57
N SER A 4 2.99 41.04 29.72
CA SER A 4 2.23 40.28 30.76
C SER A 4 2.63 40.75 32.19
N PRO A 5 2.18 40.21 33.37
CA PRO A 5 1.24 39.11 33.72
C PRO A 5 0.38 39.40 35.01
N VAL A 6 -0.31 38.39 35.59
CA VAL A 6 -0.16 37.88 36.99
C VAL A 6 -1.40 37.11 37.52
N ASN A 7 -1.12 35.91 38.04
CA ASN A 7 -1.95 35.01 38.86
C ASN A 7 -2.37 35.59 40.22
N LEU A 8 -3.50 35.13 40.80
CA LEU A 8 -3.57 34.98 42.26
C LEU A 8 -4.50 33.83 42.72
N VAL A 9 -3.89 33.02 43.60
CA VAL A 9 -4.42 31.91 44.40
C VAL A 9 -5.23 32.44 45.59
N ALA A 10 -6.28 31.73 46.02
CA ALA A 10 -6.86 31.88 47.36
C ALA A 10 -7.11 30.51 48.02
N ARG A 11 -6.49 30.32 49.19
CA ARG A 11 -6.64 29.20 50.13
C ARG A 11 -7.79 29.49 51.11
N LEU A 12 -8.49 28.45 51.59
CA LEU A 12 -9.23 28.49 52.87
C LEU A 12 -9.10 27.16 53.64
N THR A 13 -8.28 27.25 54.69
CA THR A 13 -8.35 26.70 56.07
C THR A 13 -8.92 25.30 56.38
N SER A 14 -8.07 24.52 57.06
CA SER A 14 -8.32 23.25 57.77
C SER A 14 -9.27 23.35 58.96
N THR A 15 -9.97 22.24 59.25
CA THR A 15 -10.29 21.82 60.63
C THR A 15 -10.12 20.31 60.72
N VAL A 16 -9.28 19.89 61.67
CA VAL A 16 -8.90 18.49 61.93
C VAL A 16 -9.79 17.92 63.03
N LEU A 17 -10.43 16.77 62.80
CA LEU A 17 -10.94 15.91 63.86
C LEU A 17 -10.40 14.49 63.62
N LEU A 18 -9.49 14.06 64.50
CA LEU A 18 -8.91 12.71 64.52
C LEU A 18 -9.91 11.75 65.16
N VAL A 19 -10.37 10.74 64.41
CA VAL A 19 -10.89 9.49 64.96
C VAL A 19 -10.08 8.36 64.32
N ALA A 20 -9.32 7.66 65.16
CA ALA A 20 -8.50 6.53 64.76
C ALA A 20 -9.34 5.25 64.73
N MET A 21 -9.32 4.51 63.60
CA MET A 21 -9.64 3.08 63.48
C MET A 21 -9.13 2.52 62.12
N PRO A 22 -8.92 1.20 62.00
CA PRO A 22 -7.76 0.61 61.31
C PRO A 22 -7.84 0.54 59.78
N ALA A 23 -6.65 0.45 59.17
CA ALA A 23 -6.42 0.33 57.74
C ALA A 23 -7.05 -0.94 57.15
N ALA A 24 -7.98 -0.75 56.22
CA ALA A 24 -8.31 -1.70 55.17
C ALA A 24 -8.13 -0.97 53.83
N THR A 25 -7.00 -1.22 53.15
CA THR A 25 -6.76 -0.75 51.79
C THR A 25 -7.67 -1.52 50.82
N GLY A 26 -8.87 -0.98 50.58
CA GLY A 26 -9.73 -1.39 49.48
C GLY A 26 -9.27 -0.69 48.19
N VAL A 27 -8.55 -1.41 47.34
CA VAL A 27 -8.32 -1.01 45.96
C VAL A 27 -9.68 -1.11 45.25
N VAL A 28 -10.30 0.03 44.92
CA VAL A 28 -11.39 0.08 43.95
C VAL A 28 -10.74 -0.10 42.58
N GLY A 29 -10.52 -1.36 42.21
CA GLY A 29 -10.23 -1.72 40.83
C GLY A 29 -11.50 -1.53 40.03
N THR A 30 -11.52 -0.56 39.13
CA THR A 30 -12.42 -0.57 37.99
C THR A 30 -12.19 -1.87 37.23
N ARG A 31 -13.05 -2.86 37.47
CA ARG A 31 -13.17 -4.04 36.62
C ARG A 31 -13.68 -3.54 35.28
N VAL A 32 -12.77 -3.33 34.32
CA VAL A 32 -13.13 -3.43 32.91
C VAL A 32 -13.71 -4.84 32.77
N SER A 33 -15.00 -4.93 32.44
CA SER A 33 -15.70 -6.19 32.31
C SER A 33 -15.08 -7.04 31.21
N THR A 34 -14.12 -7.90 31.57
CA THR A 34 -13.65 -9.01 30.74
C THR A 34 -14.74 -10.07 30.50
N ALA A 35 -15.90 -9.91 31.16
CA ALA A 35 -17.03 -10.82 31.09
C ALA A 35 -17.76 -10.85 29.73
N PHE A 36 -17.58 -9.87 28.84
CA PHE A 36 -18.14 -9.96 27.48
C PHE A 36 -17.28 -10.82 26.53
N ALA A 37 -16.00 -11.07 26.85
CA ALA A 37 -15.10 -11.83 25.99
C ALA A 37 -15.10 -13.34 26.28
N GLU A 38 -15.35 -13.76 27.53
CA GLU A 38 -15.24 -15.17 27.94
C GLU A 38 -16.57 -15.94 27.94
N GLN A 39 -17.73 -15.28 27.94
CA GLN A 39 -19.04 -15.96 27.98
C GLN A 39 -19.66 -16.24 26.60
N ASP A 40 -19.14 -15.65 25.51
CA ASP A 40 -19.65 -15.83 24.13
C ASP A 40 -18.84 -16.84 23.28
N ALA A 41 -17.68 -17.31 23.77
CA ALA A 41 -16.79 -18.23 23.05
C ALA A 41 -17.35 -19.66 22.85
N ALA A 42 -18.59 -19.94 23.30
CA ALA A 42 -19.15 -21.30 23.34
C ALA A 42 -20.42 -21.51 22.49
N ARG A 43 -20.80 -20.58 21.59
CA ARG A 43 -21.98 -20.75 20.72
C ARG A 43 -21.67 -20.50 19.23
N SER A 44 -21.51 -21.64 18.52
CA SER A 44 -21.45 -21.88 17.05
C SER A 44 -20.35 -21.17 16.23
N GLY A 45 -19.49 -21.96 15.59
CA GLY A 45 -18.43 -21.53 14.65
C GLY A 45 -18.93 -20.96 13.32
N ALA A 46 -19.79 -19.95 13.38
CA ALA A 46 -20.16 -19.08 12.26
C ALA A 46 -19.42 -17.75 12.39
N CYS A 47 -19.04 -17.12 11.26
CA CYS A 47 -18.42 -15.81 11.20
C CYS A 47 -19.23 -14.74 11.95
N ARG A 48 -18.57 -13.93 12.80
CA ARG A 48 -19.22 -12.82 13.54
C ARG A 48 -18.34 -11.57 13.55
N LEU A 49 -18.85 -10.48 12.99
CA LEU A 49 -18.16 -9.18 12.92
C LEU A 49 -18.45 -8.22 14.08
N GLY A 50 -19.29 -8.63 15.03
CA GLY A 50 -19.51 -7.87 16.27
C GLY A 50 -20.15 -6.48 16.11
N SER A 51 -20.91 -6.25 15.03
CA SER A 51 -21.69 -5.01 14.85
C SER A 51 -22.76 -4.85 15.94
N GLU A 52 -23.06 -3.61 16.33
CA GLU A 52 -23.93 -3.25 17.48
C GLU A 52 -25.32 -3.93 17.42
N ASP A 53 -25.85 -4.12 16.22
CA ASP A 53 -27.12 -4.76 15.93
C ASP A 53 -26.99 -6.13 15.23
N SER A 54 -25.74 -6.61 15.09
CA SER A 54 -25.38 -7.84 14.37
C SER A 54 -25.88 -7.89 12.91
N GLN A 55 -26.15 -6.74 12.28
CA GLN A 55 -26.63 -6.70 10.89
C GLN A 55 -25.52 -6.81 9.86
N ILE A 56 -24.30 -6.40 10.22
CA ILE A 56 -23.15 -6.49 9.30
C ILE A 56 -22.61 -7.92 9.27
N HIS A 57 -22.67 -8.51 8.09
CA HIS A 57 -22.21 -9.86 7.78
C HIS A 57 -21.02 -9.87 6.82
N HIS A 58 -20.83 -8.79 6.05
CA HIS A 58 -19.80 -8.69 5.03
C HIS A 58 -18.94 -7.45 5.23
N LEU A 59 -17.68 -7.54 4.81
CA LEU A 59 -16.78 -6.43 4.62
C LEU A 59 -16.22 -6.49 3.20
N ILE A 60 -16.40 -5.41 2.44
CA ILE A 60 -15.84 -5.24 1.10
C ILE A 60 -14.94 -4.01 1.13
N TRP A 61 -13.64 -4.22 1.04
CA TRP A 61 -12.63 -3.18 1.03
C TRP A 61 -12.04 -3.03 -0.37
N LEU A 62 -12.29 -1.90 -1.00
CA LEU A 62 -11.75 -1.55 -2.32
C LEU A 62 -10.67 -0.48 -2.15
N GLN A 63 -9.47 -0.87 -2.54
CA GLN A 63 -8.24 -0.09 -2.54
C GLN A 63 -7.90 0.23 -3.99
N PHE A 64 -8.12 1.46 -4.41
CA PHE A 64 -7.76 1.88 -5.75
C PHE A 64 -6.30 2.30 -5.79
N ASP A 65 -5.63 1.92 -6.88
CA ASP A 65 -4.41 2.58 -7.32
C ASP A 65 -4.77 3.98 -7.82
N ASN A 66 -4.37 4.99 -7.05
CA ASN A 66 -4.22 6.35 -7.56
C ASN A 66 -5.50 6.92 -8.25
N VAL A 67 -6.65 6.79 -7.58
CA VAL A 67 -7.94 7.34 -8.05
C VAL A 67 -8.21 8.74 -7.51
N HIS A 68 -8.60 9.66 -8.38
CA HIS A 68 -8.73 11.07 -8.03
C HIS A 68 -10.19 11.53 -7.83
N PHE A 69 -10.42 12.25 -6.72
CA PHE A 69 -11.59 13.12 -6.59
C PHE A 69 -11.26 14.61 -6.77
N THR A 70 -9.99 14.98 -6.57
CA THR A 70 -9.52 16.30 -6.96
C THR A 70 -9.44 16.36 -8.49
N ARG A 71 -9.89 17.47 -9.09
CA ARG A 71 -9.73 17.68 -10.53
C ARG A 71 -8.34 18.23 -10.82
N ASP A 72 -7.50 17.45 -11.49
CA ASP A 72 -6.16 17.87 -11.91
C ASP A 72 -6.20 18.98 -12.95
N ASN A 73 -7.13 18.85 -13.91
CA ASN A 73 -7.54 19.93 -14.79
C ASN A 73 -8.92 20.43 -14.32
N PRO A 74 -9.05 21.69 -13.84
CA PRO A 74 -10.32 22.20 -13.32
C PRO A 74 -11.53 22.11 -14.28
N ASN A 75 -11.29 22.01 -15.59
CA ASN A 75 -12.34 21.90 -16.60
C ASN A 75 -12.76 20.45 -16.91
N VAL A 76 -11.98 19.45 -16.47
CA VAL A 76 -12.27 18.03 -16.67
C VAL A 76 -12.81 17.46 -15.35
N PRO A 77 -13.89 16.67 -15.37
CA PRO A 77 -14.35 15.97 -14.16
C PRO A 77 -13.27 15.01 -13.62
N SER A 78 -13.23 14.82 -12.31
CA SER A 78 -12.28 13.87 -11.70
C SER A 78 -12.66 12.42 -12.02
N ASP A 79 -11.77 11.46 -11.75
CA ASP A 79 -12.06 10.03 -11.96
C ASP A 79 -13.38 9.60 -11.33
N LEU A 80 -13.58 9.94 -10.06
CA LEU A 80 -14.78 9.54 -9.33
C LEU A 80 -16.05 10.25 -9.85
N GLU A 81 -15.96 11.48 -10.36
CA GLU A 81 -17.08 12.14 -11.04
C GLU A 81 -17.43 11.48 -12.39
N GLN A 82 -16.44 10.85 -13.03
CA GLN A 82 -16.62 10.06 -14.25
C GLN A 82 -17.04 8.61 -13.98
N MET A 83 -17.08 8.19 -12.70
CA MET A 83 -17.67 6.92 -12.23
C MET A 83 -18.94 7.16 -11.40
N PRO A 84 -20.02 7.71 -12.00
CA PRO A 84 -21.23 8.11 -11.28
C PRO A 84 -21.94 6.97 -10.55
N HIS A 85 -21.87 5.71 -10.99
CA HIS A 85 -22.46 4.59 -10.25
C HIS A 85 -21.72 4.34 -8.93
N LEU A 86 -20.39 4.45 -8.93
CA LEU A 86 -19.59 4.36 -7.72
C LEU A 86 -19.81 5.58 -6.81
N LEU A 87 -19.69 6.79 -7.35
CA LEU A 87 -19.86 8.02 -6.56
C LEU A 87 -21.25 8.08 -5.91
N SER A 88 -22.31 7.84 -6.68
CA SER A 88 -23.68 7.86 -6.16
C SER A 88 -23.91 6.77 -5.11
N PHE A 89 -23.29 5.59 -5.26
CA PHE A 89 -23.36 4.54 -4.25
C PHE A 89 -22.73 4.99 -2.92
N ILE A 90 -21.54 5.61 -2.97
CA ILE A 90 -20.85 6.12 -1.78
C ILE A 90 -21.69 7.21 -1.11
N GLU A 91 -22.15 8.21 -1.86
CA GLU A 91 -22.91 9.34 -1.33
C GLU A 91 -24.28 8.93 -0.76
N ALA A 92 -24.94 7.93 -1.36
CA ALA A 92 -26.25 7.47 -0.90
C ALA A 92 -26.18 6.58 0.35
N ASN A 93 -25.04 5.92 0.60
CA ASN A 93 -24.94 4.88 1.64
C ASN A 93 -23.85 5.13 2.70
N GLY A 94 -23.06 6.21 2.59
CA GLY A 94 -21.94 6.45 3.47
C GLY A 94 -21.48 7.91 3.52
N THR A 95 -20.22 8.10 3.86
CA THR A 95 -19.57 9.42 3.92
C THR A 95 -18.34 9.40 3.04
N LEU A 96 -18.24 10.36 2.12
CA LEU A 96 -17.03 10.57 1.32
C LEU A 96 -16.10 11.54 2.04
N LEU A 97 -14.86 11.11 2.30
CA LEU A 97 -13.80 11.94 2.86
C LEU A 97 -12.81 12.30 1.75
N THR A 98 -12.74 13.59 1.42
CA THR A 98 -11.92 14.10 0.30
C THR A 98 -10.54 14.60 0.75
N ASN A 99 -10.26 14.54 2.05
CA ASN A 99 -9.00 14.99 2.65
C ASN A 99 -8.41 13.85 3.48
N HIS A 100 -8.12 12.73 2.81
CA HIS A 100 -7.28 11.67 3.36
C HIS A 100 -5.81 11.97 3.04
N HIS A 101 -4.90 11.42 3.83
CA HIS A 101 -3.47 11.59 3.66
C HIS A 101 -2.79 10.24 3.79
N THR A 102 -1.79 10.03 2.96
CA THR A 102 -0.92 8.87 3.01
C THR A 102 0.28 9.12 3.94
N PRO A 103 0.94 8.07 4.42
CA PRO A 103 2.33 8.14 4.85
C PRO A 103 3.24 8.88 3.87
N LEU A 104 4.39 9.33 4.38
CA LEU A 104 5.47 9.83 3.52
C LEU A 104 6.47 8.68 3.30
N ILE A 105 6.79 8.29 2.08
CA ILE A 105 6.40 8.92 0.80
C ILE A 105 5.20 8.15 0.23
N ALA A 106 4.23 8.87 -0.36
CA ALA A 106 3.04 8.26 -0.94
C ALA A 106 3.44 7.26 -2.04
N HIS A 107 3.08 5.99 -1.87
CA HIS A 107 3.40 4.86 -2.74
C HIS A 107 2.51 3.67 -2.42
N THR A 108 1.99 3.02 -3.47
CA THR A 108 1.19 1.78 -3.45
C THR A 108 1.49 0.85 -2.24
N ALA A 109 2.69 0.29 -2.14
CA ALA A 109 3.04 -0.70 -1.12
C ALA A 109 2.93 -0.13 0.30
N THR A 110 3.62 0.97 0.59
CA THR A 110 3.67 1.52 1.96
C THR A 110 2.28 1.95 2.43
N ASP A 111 1.46 2.48 1.53
CA ASP A 111 0.19 3.06 1.88
C ASP A 111 -0.92 2.02 2.00
N ILE A 112 -0.94 0.99 1.13
CA ILE A 112 -1.78 -0.19 1.30
C ILE A 112 -1.43 -0.89 2.62
N LEU A 113 -0.14 -1.12 2.89
CA LEU A 113 0.29 -1.79 4.13
C LEU A 113 -0.05 -0.98 5.38
N THR A 114 0.00 0.35 5.30
CA THR A 114 -0.44 1.22 6.39
C THR A 114 -1.95 1.13 6.60
N THR A 115 -2.71 1.06 5.51
CA THR A 115 -4.16 0.88 5.54
C THR A 115 -4.56 -0.45 6.18
N LEU A 116 -3.86 -1.53 5.83
CA LEU A 116 -4.10 -2.86 6.38
C LEU A 116 -3.67 -3.00 7.84
N SER A 117 -2.50 -2.47 8.20
CA SER A 117 -1.91 -2.64 9.53
C SER A 117 -2.38 -1.60 10.56
N GLY A 118 -2.90 -0.46 10.10
CA GLY A 118 -3.29 0.67 10.94
C GLY A 118 -2.10 1.40 11.59
N VAL A 119 -0.88 1.19 11.12
CA VAL A 119 0.34 1.84 11.63
C VAL A 119 1.24 2.33 10.49
N TYR A 120 2.08 3.33 10.76
CA TYR A 120 3.07 3.80 9.79
C TYR A 120 4.17 2.75 9.52
N GLY A 121 4.92 2.96 8.43
CA GLY A 121 5.94 2.01 7.98
C GLY A 121 7.12 1.81 8.90
N ASP A 122 7.43 2.74 9.81
CA ASP A 122 8.39 2.48 10.91
C ASP A 122 7.95 1.30 11.81
N ARG A 123 6.65 1.01 11.87
CA ARG A 123 6.05 -0.03 12.71
C ARG A 123 5.63 -1.29 11.97
N HIS A 124 5.68 -1.30 10.63
CA HIS A 124 5.43 -2.49 9.82
C HIS A 124 6.59 -2.90 8.91
N GLY A 125 7.66 -2.10 8.84
CA GLY A 125 8.94 -2.49 8.22
C GLY A 125 9.14 -1.99 6.79
N VAL A 126 8.10 -1.46 6.16
CA VAL A 126 8.10 -0.90 4.80
C VAL A 126 7.83 0.60 4.86
N SER A 127 8.87 1.39 5.18
CA SER A 127 8.74 2.79 5.60
C SER A 127 9.07 3.85 4.54
N VAL A 128 9.13 3.47 3.27
CA VAL A 128 9.64 4.38 2.22
C VAL A 128 8.75 4.43 0.99
N SER A 129 8.61 3.32 0.26
CA SER A 129 7.99 3.27 -1.07
C SER A 129 7.75 1.81 -1.51
N ASN A 130 7.35 1.59 -2.76
CA ASN A 130 7.26 0.31 -3.49
C ASN A 130 8.58 -0.48 -3.51
N SER A 131 9.69 0.21 -3.29
CA SER A 131 10.98 -0.42 -2.98
C SER A 131 11.80 0.48 -2.07
N TYR A 132 12.89 -0.05 -1.55
CA TYR A 132 13.81 0.70 -0.69
C TYR A 132 15.23 0.17 -0.85
N ARG A 133 16.18 0.72 -0.08
CA ARG A 133 17.51 0.13 0.03
C ARG A 133 17.85 -0.15 1.49
N TYR A 134 18.84 -1.01 1.69
CA TYR A 134 19.39 -1.29 3.00
C TYR A 134 20.91 -1.41 2.91
N PHE A 135 21.61 -1.04 3.98
CA PHE A 135 23.06 -1.12 4.08
C PHE A 135 23.52 -2.56 4.36
N LYS A 136 24.48 -3.04 3.56
CA LYS A 136 25.22 -4.26 3.85
C LYS A 136 26.34 -3.96 4.85
N PRO A 137 26.90 -4.99 5.54
CA PRO A 137 27.99 -4.79 6.50
C PRO A 137 29.25 -4.11 5.94
N ASN A 138 29.45 -4.15 4.61
CA ASN A 138 30.55 -3.47 3.94
C ASN A 138 30.30 -1.97 3.66
N GLY A 139 29.17 -1.42 4.11
CA GLY A 139 28.78 -0.02 3.95
C GLY A 139 28.20 0.34 2.57
N ILE A 140 28.04 -0.62 1.66
CA ILE A 140 27.34 -0.42 0.38
C ILE A 140 25.87 -0.82 0.55
N SER A 141 24.94 -0.08 -0.05
CA SER A 141 23.51 -0.44 -0.01
C SER A 141 23.09 -1.38 -1.15
N SER A 142 22.14 -2.27 -0.88
CA SER A 142 21.43 -3.09 -1.87
C SER A 142 19.97 -2.63 -1.98
N PRO A 143 19.37 -2.64 -3.19
CA PRO A 143 17.95 -2.41 -3.37
C PRO A 143 17.12 -3.63 -2.90
N ALA A 144 15.94 -3.37 -2.34
CA ALA A 144 15.03 -4.37 -1.80
C ALA A 144 13.58 -4.07 -2.17
N GLY A 145 12.77 -5.12 -2.35
CA GLY A 145 11.37 -5.01 -2.73
C GLY A 145 10.43 -4.91 -1.52
N SER A 146 9.36 -4.14 -1.67
CA SER A 146 8.30 -4.02 -0.65
C SER A 146 7.19 -5.08 -0.82
N PHE A 147 6.94 -5.50 -2.07
CA PHE A 147 5.94 -6.51 -2.45
C PHE A 147 6.49 -7.93 -2.28
N THR A 148 6.08 -8.58 -1.20
CA THR A 148 6.43 -9.96 -0.80
C THR A 148 5.33 -10.47 0.12
N TYR A 149 5.17 -11.78 0.26
CA TYR A 149 4.22 -12.31 1.23
C TYR A 149 4.54 -11.86 2.68
N TRP A 150 3.51 -11.77 3.54
CA TRP A 150 3.58 -11.18 4.88
C TRP A 150 4.70 -11.74 5.78
N THR A 151 5.05 -13.01 5.60
CA THR A 151 6.09 -13.70 6.38
C THR A 151 7.41 -13.86 5.67
N ASP A 152 7.58 -13.22 4.52
CA ASP A 152 8.80 -13.34 3.76
C ASP A 152 9.95 -12.59 4.43
N PRO A 153 11.18 -13.12 4.34
CA PRO A 153 12.37 -12.34 4.65
C PRO A 153 12.52 -11.19 3.65
N LEU A 154 13.33 -10.19 3.99
CA LEU A 154 13.67 -9.11 3.06
C LEU A 154 14.15 -9.68 1.71
N PHE A 155 13.53 -9.22 0.62
CA PHE A 155 13.88 -9.58 -0.76
C PHE A 155 14.90 -8.60 -1.35
N ASP A 156 16.08 -9.09 -1.74
CA ASP A 156 17.15 -8.29 -2.34
C ASP A 156 17.18 -8.50 -3.87
N PHE A 157 16.91 -7.42 -4.61
CA PHE A 157 16.83 -7.47 -6.07
C PHE A 157 18.16 -7.84 -6.74
N VAL A 158 19.31 -7.64 -6.07
CA VAL A 158 20.62 -7.98 -6.66
C VAL A 158 20.85 -9.48 -6.72
N VAL A 159 20.35 -10.22 -5.71
CA VAL A 159 20.44 -11.69 -5.69
C VAL A 159 19.16 -12.35 -6.19
N ASN A 160 18.13 -11.56 -6.47
CA ASN A 160 16.79 -12.01 -6.85
C ASN A 160 16.27 -13.09 -5.87
N GLY A 161 16.18 -12.74 -4.59
CA GLY A 161 15.79 -13.66 -3.53
C GLY A 161 16.00 -13.10 -2.13
N PRO A 162 15.83 -13.94 -1.09
CA PRO A 162 16.08 -13.53 0.29
C PRO A 162 17.49 -12.97 0.47
N SER A 163 17.58 -11.78 1.07
CA SER A 163 18.84 -11.10 1.33
C SER A 163 19.82 -12.00 2.10
N ALA A 164 21.11 -11.96 1.73
CA ALA A 164 22.15 -12.72 2.41
C ALA A 164 22.58 -12.11 3.76
N THR A 165 22.34 -10.81 3.98
CA THR A 165 22.94 -10.03 5.07
C THR A 165 21.93 -9.45 6.05
N ASP A 166 20.75 -9.04 5.57
CA ASP A 166 19.56 -8.84 6.39
C ASP A 166 18.69 -10.10 6.28
N LYS A 167 18.39 -10.74 7.40
CA LYS A 167 17.59 -11.98 7.51
C LYS A 167 16.27 -11.75 8.24
N THR A 168 15.94 -10.50 8.53
CA THR A 168 14.68 -10.13 9.17
C THR A 168 13.53 -10.21 8.16
N PHE A 169 12.30 -10.23 8.67
CA PHE A 169 11.09 -10.19 7.85
C PHE A 169 11.00 -8.89 7.06
N ASN A 170 10.42 -8.92 5.87
CA ASN A 170 10.09 -7.69 5.16
C ASN A 170 9.08 -6.88 5.99
N MET A 171 8.00 -7.54 6.41
CA MET A 171 7.06 -7.05 7.42
C MET A 171 7.64 -7.13 8.82
N LEU A 172 8.35 -6.08 9.23
CA LEU A 172 9.12 -5.98 10.48
C LEU A 172 8.47 -5.00 11.46
N ALA A 173 7.89 -5.54 12.54
CA ALA A 173 7.32 -4.73 13.60
C ALA A 173 8.38 -3.94 14.40
N ALA A 174 7.92 -2.92 15.13
CA ALA A 174 8.77 -2.07 15.97
C ALA A 174 9.57 -2.84 17.06
N ASP A 175 9.16 -4.06 17.41
CA ASP A 175 9.86 -4.95 18.34
C ASP A 175 10.76 -5.98 17.63
N ALA A 176 11.04 -5.76 16.34
CA ALA A 176 11.88 -6.58 15.47
C ALA A 176 11.38 -8.02 15.25
N ARG A 177 10.07 -8.25 15.36
CA ARG A 177 9.40 -9.51 15.01
C ARG A 177 8.54 -9.35 13.76
N ASN A 178 8.04 -10.46 13.21
CA ASN A 178 7.07 -10.39 12.11
C ASN A 178 5.84 -9.57 12.53
N ALA A 179 5.38 -8.67 11.65
CA ALA A 179 4.24 -7.83 11.96
C ALA A 179 2.94 -8.65 12.13
N PRO A 180 2.03 -8.29 13.04
CA PRO A 180 0.72 -8.93 13.14
C PRO A 180 -0.06 -8.78 11.85
N ALA A 181 -0.70 -9.86 11.39
CA ALA A 181 -1.35 -9.88 10.08
C ALA A 181 -2.81 -9.38 10.12
N PRO A 182 -3.26 -8.64 9.09
CA PRO A 182 -4.55 -7.94 9.10
C PRO A 182 -5.77 -8.88 9.04
N TRP A 183 -5.60 -10.11 8.54
CA TRP A 183 -6.69 -11.08 8.45
C TRP A 183 -6.97 -11.82 9.76
N VAL A 184 -6.02 -11.82 10.70
CA VAL A 184 -6.07 -12.64 11.92
C VAL A 184 -7.28 -12.34 12.81
N PRO A 185 -7.68 -11.08 13.05
CA PRO A 185 -8.88 -10.79 13.84
C PRO A 185 -10.14 -11.44 13.25
N PHE A 186 -10.25 -11.50 11.92
CA PHE A 186 -11.40 -12.07 11.22
C PHE A 186 -11.39 -13.60 11.23
N THR A 187 -10.26 -14.23 10.92
CA THR A 187 -10.16 -15.71 10.90
C THR A 187 -10.36 -16.30 12.30
N ARG A 188 -9.86 -15.63 13.35
CA ARG A 188 -10.14 -15.99 14.75
C ARG A 188 -11.62 -15.82 15.11
N ALA A 189 -12.31 -14.87 14.48
CA ALA A 189 -13.75 -14.65 14.64
C ALA A 189 -14.62 -15.60 13.78
N GLY A 190 -14.01 -16.57 13.11
CA GLY A 190 -14.72 -17.56 12.29
C GLY A 190 -15.02 -17.11 10.86
N CYS A 191 -14.41 -16.02 10.39
CA CYS A 191 -14.62 -15.46 9.06
C CYS A 191 -13.45 -15.78 8.12
N ASP A 192 -13.76 -16.29 6.93
CA ASP A 192 -12.77 -16.37 5.86
C ASP A 192 -12.50 -14.98 5.29
N VAL A 193 -11.23 -14.72 4.94
CA VAL A 193 -10.75 -13.46 4.39
C VAL A 193 -10.15 -13.70 3.03
N GLY A 194 -10.80 -13.19 1.99
CA GLY A 194 -10.28 -13.16 0.63
C GLY A 194 -9.45 -11.90 0.38
N ALA A 195 -8.40 -12.05 -0.40
CA ALA A 195 -7.62 -10.94 -0.92
C ALA A 195 -7.40 -11.11 -2.43
N VAL A 196 -7.35 -9.99 -3.13
CA VAL A 196 -7.22 -9.93 -4.58
C VAL A 196 -6.34 -8.73 -4.94
N GLY A 197 -5.10 -8.99 -5.37
CA GLY A 197 -4.11 -8.00 -5.82
C GLY A 197 -3.63 -6.99 -4.77
N THR A 198 -3.94 -7.20 -3.50
CA THR A 198 -3.62 -6.35 -2.35
C THR A 198 -2.24 -6.67 -1.76
N ALA A 199 -1.44 -5.63 -1.47
CA ALA A 199 -0.06 -5.78 -1.03
C ALA A 199 0.12 -6.71 0.20
N ASN A 200 1.07 -7.65 0.07
CA ASN A 200 1.62 -8.59 1.04
C ASN A 200 0.64 -9.53 1.78
N ILE A 201 -0.68 -9.42 1.57
CA ILE A 201 -1.67 -10.39 2.08
C ILE A 201 -1.74 -11.63 1.18
N GLU A 202 -1.38 -11.50 -0.09
CA GLU A 202 -1.20 -12.58 -1.04
C GLU A 202 0.26 -12.73 -1.47
N LEU A 203 0.55 -13.73 -2.30
CA LEU A 203 1.89 -13.88 -2.88
C LEU A 203 2.02 -12.88 -4.02
N GLU A 204 3.17 -12.23 -4.12
CA GLU A 204 3.49 -11.17 -5.07
C GLU A 204 4.80 -11.44 -5.82
N ASN A 205 5.59 -12.40 -5.34
CA ASN A 205 6.91 -12.74 -5.84
C ASN A 205 7.12 -14.26 -5.87
N LEU A 206 7.21 -14.83 -7.07
CA LEU A 206 7.43 -16.26 -7.23
C LEU A 206 8.74 -16.77 -6.60
N THR A 207 9.77 -15.92 -6.55
CA THR A 207 11.10 -16.35 -6.09
C THR A 207 11.23 -16.31 -4.58
N ALA A 208 10.55 -15.37 -3.92
CA ALA A 208 10.55 -15.23 -2.48
C ALA A 208 9.45 -16.10 -1.84
N ASP A 209 8.21 -15.90 -2.29
CA ASP A 209 7.04 -16.33 -1.55
C ASP A 209 6.73 -17.82 -1.73
N VAL A 210 6.87 -18.34 -2.95
CA VAL A 210 6.56 -19.75 -3.25
C VAL A 210 7.42 -20.71 -2.41
N PRO A 211 8.76 -20.52 -2.30
CA PRO A 211 9.57 -21.29 -1.37
C PRO A 211 9.16 -21.15 0.10
N VAL A 212 8.69 -19.99 0.54
CA VAL A 212 8.27 -19.76 1.93
C VAL A 212 6.96 -20.48 2.25
N VAL A 213 5.96 -20.38 1.36
CA VAL A 213 4.61 -20.91 1.58
C VAL A 213 4.49 -22.40 1.24
N PHE A 214 5.04 -22.81 0.09
CA PHE A 214 4.92 -24.19 -0.40
C PHE A 214 6.14 -25.05 -0.07
N GLY A 215 7.29 -24.43 0.19
CA GLY A 215 8.58 -25.08 0.36
C GLY A 215 9.40 -25.11 -0.94
N PRO A 216 10.74 -25.04 -0.88
CA PRO A 216 11.61 -24.89 -2.05
C PRO A 216 11.67 -26.13 -2.97
N THR A 217 11.17 -27.29 -2.51
CA THR A 217 11.15 -28.54 -3.28
C THR A 217 9.73 -28.95 -3.69
N SER A 218 8.76 -28.06 -3.49
CA SER A 218 7.34 -28.31 -3.79
C SER A 218 7.07 -28.43 -5.29
N PRO A 219 5.94 -29.05 -5.69
CA PRO A 219 5.46 -28.99 -7.07
C PRO A 219 5.31 -27.55 -7.58
N GLU A 220 4.88 -26.62 -6.73
CA GLU A 220 4.71 -25.20 -7.05
C GLU A 220 6.08 -24.56 -7.37
N ALA A 221 7.11 -24.83 -6.57
CA ALA A 221 8.48 -24.37 -6.86
C ALA A 221 9.05 -24.98 -8.16
N GLN A 222 8.65 -26.21 -8.51
CA GLN A 222 9.02 -26.83 -9.79
C GLN A 222 8.31 -26.16 -10.97
N GLU A 223 7.05 -25.75 -10.79
CA GLU A 223 6.30 -25.00 -11.79
C GLU A 223 6.93 -23.63 -12.04
N VAL A 224 7.29 -22.89 -10.99
CA VAL A 224 8.05 -21.62 -11.11
C VAL A 224 9.31 -21.80 -11.97
N THR A 225 10.01 -22.93 -11.83
CA THR A 225 11.23 -23.21 -12.61
C THR A 225 10.93 -23.62 -14.06
N SER A 226 9.85 -24.34 -14.30
CA SER A 226 9.55 -24.97 -15.60
C SER A 226 8.62 -24.16 -16.49
N ASN A 227 7.74 -23.35 -15.90
CA ASN A 227 6.77 -22.51 -16.58
C ASN A 227 6.46 -21.26 -15.72
N PRO A 228 7.40 -20.31 -15.60
CA PRO A 228 7.26 -19.15 -14.71
C PRO A 228 6.05 -18.26 -15.05
N ASP A 229 5.69 -18.14 -16.34
CA ASP A 229 4.56 -17.29 -16.75
C ASP A 229 3.22 -17.88 -16.27
N GLN A 230 3.00 -19.19 -16.44
CA GLN A 230 1.83 -19.85 -15.85
C GLN A 230 1.90 -19.85 -14.32
N ALA A 231 3.08 -20.02 -13.72
CA ALA A 231 3.24 -19.98 -12.27
C ALA A 231 2.82 -18.61 -11.69
N ALA A 232 3.09 -17.51 -12.42
CA ALA A 232 2.62 -16.18 -12.04
C ALA A 232 1.09 -16.12 -12.03
N ALA A 233 0.44 -16.56 -13.11
CA ALA A 233 -1.02 -16.63 -13.20
C ALA A 233 -1.63 -17.57 -12.12
N ASP A 234 -0.93 -18.64 -11.76
CA ASP A 234 -1.43 -19.67 -10.85
C ASP A 234 -1.31 -19.29 -9.37
N PHE A 235 -0.21 -18.64 -8.97
CA PHE A 235 0.18 -18.50 -7.55
C PHE A 235 0.17 -17.07 -7.00
N ILE A 236 0.23 -16.05 -7.86
CA ILE A 236 0.34 -14.65 -7.44
C ILE A 236 -1.05 -14.01 -7.34
N GLY A 237 -1.16 -13.01 -6.46
CA GLY A 237 -2.18 -11.97 -6.55
C GLY A 237 -3.59 -12.38 -6.13
N ILE A 238 -3.78 -13.58 -5.55
CA ILE A 238 -5.07 -14.05 -5.01
C ILE A 238 -4.83 -14.89 -3.76
N SER A 239 -5.58 -14.68 -2.67
CA SER A 239 -5.60 -15.59 -1.52
C SER A 239 -6.96 -15.69 -0.82
N ILE A 240 -7.16 -16.79 -0.08
CA ILE A 240 -8.20 -16.89 0.96
C ILE A 240 -7.54 -17.40 2.25
N HIS A 241 -7.50 -16.57 3.28
CA HIS A 241 -7.10 -16.93 4.63
C HIS A 241 -8.30 -17.44 5.40
N CYS A 242 -8.20 -18.66 5.94
CA CYS A 242 -9.37 -19.39 6.37
C CYS A 242 -9.53 -19.38 7.88
N ALA A 243 -10.76 -19.22 8.35
CA ALA A 243 -11.12 -19.63 9.69
C ALA A 243 -10.93 -21.14 9.86
N GLN A 244 -10.64 -21.58 11.09
CA GLN A 244 -10.41 -23.01 11.37
C GLN A 244 -11.61 -23.91 11.03
N SER A 245 -12.83 -23.36 11.05
CA SER A 245 -14.07 -24.07 10.69
C SER A 245 -14.51 -23.87 9.24
N SER A 246 -13.68 -23.28 8.38
CA SER A 246 -14.02 -22.95 6.99
C SER A 246 -14.43 -24.16 6.19
N THR A 247 -15.67 -24.16 5.70
CA THR A 247 -16.14 -25.15 4.72
C THR A 247 -15.61 -24.89 3.32
N VAL A 248 -15.33 -23.62 2.99
CA VAL A 248 -14.75 -23.20 1.71
C VAL A 248 -13.36 -23.83 1.57
N CYS A 249 -12.51 -23.64 2.57
CA CYS A 249 -11.15 -24.14 2.54
C CYS A 249 -11.08 -25.66 2.76
N ALA A 250 -12.04 -26.26 3.47
CA ALA A 250 -12.15 -27.71 3.55
C ALA A 250 -12.40 -28.39 2.18
N ALA A 251 -12.91 -27.65 1.19
CA ALA A 251 -13.11 -28.13 -0.18
C ALA A 251 -11.94 -27.85 -1.13
N GLY A 252 -10.95 -27.05 -0.71
CA GLY A 252 -9.84 -26.59 -1.54
C GLY A 252 -8.48 -27.26 -1.22
N HIS A 253 -7.46 -26.88 -1.99
CA HIS A 253 -6.08 -27.33 -1.80
C HIS A 253 -5.31 -26.34 -0.90
N THR A 254 -5.48 -26.47 0.41
CA THR A 254 -4.93 -25.51 1.38
C THR A 254 -3.45 -25.74 1.71
N ARG A 255 -2.78 -24.71 2.23
CA ARG A 255 -1.49 -24.79 2.94
C ARG A 255 -1.61 -24.20 4.35
N PRO A 256 -0.73 -24.59 5.29
CA PRO A 256 -0.67 -23.91 6.58
C PRO A 256 -0.48 -22.41 6.40
N ASP A 257 -1.32 -21.60 7.05
CA ASP A 257 -1.18 -20.15 7.08
C ASP A 257 -0.31 -19.80 8.29
N LEU A 258 0.99 -19.66 8.06
CA LEU A 258 1.99 -19.54 9.12
C LEU A 258 2.22 -18.08 9.46
N LEU A 259 2.01 -17.72 10.73
CA LEU A 259 2.40 -16.43 11.29
C LEU A 259 3.24 -16.66 12.55
N PRO A 260 4.59 -16.70 12.45
CA PRO A 260 5.45 -17.21 13.51
C PRO A 260 5.44 -16.37 14.79
N ASP A 261 5.25 -15.04 14.67
CA ASP A 261 5.27 -14.10 15.80
C ASP A 261 3.90 -13.50 16.13
N GLU A 262 2.82 -14.02 15.55
CA GLU A 262 1.47 -13.49 15.75
C GLU A 262 1.09 -13.49 17.24
N PRO A 263 0.72 -12.33 17.82
CA PRO A 263 0.32 -12.25 19.23
C PRO A 263 -0.80 -13.23 19.57
N GLY A 264 -0.59 -14.05 20.61
CA GLY A 264 -1.55 -15.10 21.01
C GLY A 264 -1.49 -16.39 20.18
N GLY A 265 -0.61 -16.46 19.17
CA GLY A 265 -0.39 -17.64 18.34
C GLY A 265 -1.43 -17.83 17.24
N TYR A 266 -1.04 -18.49 16.15
CA TYR A 266 -1.87 -18.67 14.95
C TYR A 266 -1.77 -20.09 14.38
N GLN A 267 -1.60 -21.09 15.25
CA GLN A 267 -1.44 -22.48 14.83
C GLN A 267 -2.77 -23.10 14.38
N GLY A 268 -2.72 -23.95 13.35
CA GLY A 268 -3.87 -24.69 12.84
C GLY A 268 -4.76 -23.92 11.86
N PHE A 269 -4.41 -22.68 11.53
CA PHE A 269 -5.02 -21.93 10.43
C PHE A 269 -4.40 -22.35 9.10
N VAL A 270 -5.19 -22.22 8.04
CA VAL A 270 -4.82 -22.60 6.67
C VAL A 270 -5.25 -21.51 5.70
N ALA A 271 -4.68 -21.52 4.51
CA ALA A 271 -5.03 -20.60 3.44
C ALA A 271 -5.00 -21.31 2.07
N LEU A 272 -5.74 -20.75 1.12
CA LEU A 272 -5.65 -21.04 -0.31
C LEU A 272 -4.84 -19.92 -0.95
N PHE A 273 -3.76 -20.25 -1.64
CA PHE A 273 -2.87 -19.27 -2.28
C PHE A 273 -2.91 -19.43 -3.79
N GLY A 274 -3.11 -18.31 -4.48
CA GLY A 274 -3.15 -18.21 -5.93
C GLY A 274 -4.47 -18.64 -6.56
N HIS A 275 -4.72 -18.15 -7.78
CA HIS A 275 -5.88 -18.51 -8.59
C HIS A 275 -6.07 -20.03 -8.67
N LYS A 276 -4.98 -20.77 -8.86
CA LYS A 276 -4.98 -22.24 -9.00
C LYS A 276 -5.70 -22.95 -7.86
N ASN A 277 -5.58 -22.42 -6.63
CA ASN A 277 -6.17 -23.01 -5.43
C ASN A 277 -7.47 -22.32 -5.00
N VAL A 278 -7.66 -21.05 -5.37
CA VAL A 278 -8.85 -20.25 -5.01
C VAL A 278 -10.01 -20.44 -5.99
N ALA A 279 -9.77 -20.35 -7.30
CA ALA A 279 -10.82 -20.43 -8.31
C ALA A 279 -11.70 -21.70 -8.20
N PRO A 280 -11.17 -22.90 -7.90
CA PRO A 280 -11.99 -24.10 -7.77
C PRO A 280 -13.06 -24.04 -6.66
N VAL A 281 -12.87 -23.23 -5.61
CA VAL A 281 -13.83 -23.13 -4.50
C VAL A 281 -14.82 -21.98 -4.66
N ILE A 282 -14.49 -20.95 -5.45
CA ILE A 282 -15.37 -19.79 -5.72
C ILE A 282 -16.03 -19.82 -7.10
N SER A 283 -15.65 -20.77 -7.96
CA SER A 283 -16.26 -21.03 -9.27
C SER A 283 -16.26 -22.55 -9.53
N PRO A 284 -17.01 -23.35 -8.75
CA PRO A 284 -16.92 -24.80 -8.81
C PRO A 284 -17.40 -25.34 -10.17
N GLY A 285 -16.50 -26.06 -10.85
CA GLY A 285 -16.81 -26.74 -12.11
C GLY A 285 -16.79 -25.85 -13.36
N SER A 286 -16.29 -24.62 -13.27
CA SER A 286 -16.09 -23.73 -14.43
C SER A 286 -14.92 -22.77 -14.17
N PRO A 287 -14.17 -22.34 -15.20
CA PRO A 287 -13.20 -21.25 -15.04
C PRO A 287 -13.89 -19.99 -14.49
N LEU A 288 -13.18 -19.23 -13.66
CA LEU A 288 -13.68 -17.95 -13.19
C LEU A 288 -13.71 -16.95 -14.37
N THR A 289 -14.82 -16.22 -14.49
CA THR A 289 -15.01 -15.19 -15.51
C THR A 289 -15.07 -13.80 -14.89
N ASP A 290 -14.62 -12.80 -15.64
CA ASP A 290 -14.78 -11.38 -15.33
C ASP A 290 -16.27 -10.96 -15.36
N LEU A 291 -16.54 -9.70 -15.01
CA LEU A 291 -17.91 -9.14 -15.01
C LEU A 291 -18.56 -9.09 -16.42
N THR A 292 -17.80 -9.28 -17.48
CA THR A 292 -18.30 -9.34 -18.87
C THR A 292 -18.56 -10.78 -19.34
N GLY A 293 -18.18 -11.77 -18.55
CA GLY A 293 -18.30 -13.20 -18.86
C GLY A 293 -17.10 -13.78 -19.62
N LYS A 294 -15.99 -13.05 -19.76
CA LYS A 294 -14.73 -13.59 -20.31
C LYS A 294 -13.98 -14.35 -19.23
N VAL A 295 -13.39 -15.49 -19.56
CA VAL A 295 -12.44 -16.18 -18.66
C VAL A 295 -11.29 -15.24 -18.31
N ILE A 296 -10.95 -15.15 -17.02
CA ILE A 296 -9.84 -14.31 -16.55
C ILE A 296 -8.51 -14.99 -16.93
N ASP A 297 -7.65 -14.24 -17.61
CA ASP A 297 -6.32 -14.64 -18.05
C ASP A 297 -5.35 -13.45 -17.97
N ASP A 298 -4.05 -13.73 -18.09
CA ASP A 298 -2.96 -12.73 -18.12
C ASP A 298 -2.82 -11.98 -19.46
N GLY A 299 -3.79 -12.08 -20.36
CA GLY A 299 -3.72 -11.53 -21.72
C GLY A 299 -2.73 -12.25 -22.65
N SER A 300 -1.91 -13.19 -22.14
CA SER A 300 -0.94 -13.99 -22.88
C SER A 300 -1.36 -15.45 -23.03
N GLY A 301 -2.55 -15.80 -22.52
CA GLY A 301 -3.18 -17.11 -22.68
C GLY A 301 -3.00 -18.04 -21.47
N HIS A 302 -2.47 -17.54 -20.35
CA HIS A 302 -2.44 -18.26 -19.09
C HIS A 302 -3.69 -17.89 -18.28
N VAL A 303 -4.60 -18.87 -18.12
CA VAL A 303 -5.79 -18.69 -17.27
C VAL A 303 -5.32 -18.54 -15.83
N GLY A 304 -5.73 -17.47 -15.15
CA GLY A 304 -5.30 -17.19 -13.79
C GLY A 304 -5.37 -15.72 -13.40
N PHE A 305 -4.51 -15.33 -12.46
CA PHE A 305 -4.29 -13.93 -12.08
C PHE A 305 -3.84 -13.11 -13.29
N PRO A 306 -4.50 -11.99 -13.61
CA PRO A 306 -4.24 -11.24 -14.83
C PRO A 306 -2.98 -10.34 -14.78
N GLY A 307 -2.23 -10.37 -13.67
CA GLY A 307 -1.23 -9.36 -13.34
C GLY A 307 -1.85 -8.18 -12.60
N PHE A 308 -1.03 -7.40 -11.88
CA PHE A 308 -1.48 -6.25 -11.09
C PHE A 308 -2.13 -5.18 -11.97
N ASP A 309 -1.52 -4.78 -13.09
CA ASP A 309 -2.13 -3.83 -14.05
C ASP A 309 -3.44 -4.38 -14.65
N GLY A 310 -3.56 -5.71 -14.71
CA GLY A 310 -4.75 -6.43 -15.17
C GLY A 310 -5.91 -6.44 -14.15
N MET A 311 -5.72 -5.90 -12.95
CA MET A 311 -6.74 -5.80 -11.89
C MET A 311 -7.72 -4.64 -12.08
N VAL A 312 -8.13 -4.41 -13.32
CA VAL A 312 -9.22 -3.49 -13.66
C VAL A 312 -10.54 -3.97 -13.02
N PRO A 313 -11.52 -3.09 -12.78
CA PRO A 313 -12.78 -3.44 -12.10
C PRO A 313 -13.51 -4.67 -12.62
N THR A 314 -13.49 -4.94 -13.93
CA THR A 314 -14.16 -6.15 -14.48
C THR A 314 -13.53 -7.44 -13.96
N ASN A 315 -12.21 -7.47 -13.75
CA ASN A 315 -11.51 -8.64 -13.20
C ASN A 315 -11.56 -8.63 -11.67
N SER A 316 -11.17 -7.51 -11.07
CA SER A 316 -10.96 -7.40 -9.63
C SER A 316 -12.26 -7.59 -8.84
N LEU A 317 -13.35 -6.92 -9.26
CA LEU A 317 -14.66 -7.05 -8.65
C LEU A 317 -15.30 -8.41 -8.92
N ALA A 318 -14.92 -9.13 -9.98
CA ALA A 318 -15.42 -10.47 -10.24
C ALA A 318 -14.90 -11.48 -9.20
N TYR A 319 -13.62 -11.37 -8.80
CA TYR A 319 -13.10 -12.17 -7.67
C TYR A 319 -13.81 -11.82 -6.37
N VAL A 320 -14.01 -10.53 -6.08
CA VAL A 320 -14.73 -10.08 -4.87
C VAL A 320 -16.14 -10.68 -4.84
N LEU A 321 -16.90 -10.57 -5.93
CA LEU A 321 -18.23 -11.18 -6.03
C LEU A 321 -18.17 -12.68 -5.79
N ALA A 322 -17.32 -13.39 -6.54
CA ALA A 322 -17.24 -14.84 -6.44
C ALA A 322 -16.89 -15.30 -5.02
N MET A 323 -15.97 -14.61 -4.34
CA MET A 323 -15.64 -14.87 -2.93
C MET A 323 -16.84 -14.63 -2.01
N GLN A 324 -17.50 -13.47 -2.12
CA GLN A 324 -18.64 -13.10 -1.28
C GLN A 324 -19.84 -14.04 -1.49
N GLU A 325 -20.13 -14.42 -2.74
CA GLU A 325 -21.18 -15.36 -3.14
C GLU A 325 -20.91 -16.80 -2.65
N HIS A 326 -19.63 -17.15 -2.43
CA HIS A 326 -19.21 -18.50 -2.04
C HIS A 326 -18.71 -18.58 -0.59
N GLY A 327 -19.18 -17.69 0.28
CA GLY A 327 -19.01 -17.83 1.73
C GLY A 327 -17.70 -17.28 2.29
N VAL A 328 -17.04 -16.38 1.58
CA VAL A 328 -15.89 -15.58 2.05
C VAL A 328 -16.38 -14.15 2.35
N PRO A 329 -16.81 -13.86 3.60
CA PRO A 329 -17.52 -12.62 3.92
C PRO A 329 -16.64 -11.37 3.96
N ILE A 330 -15.32 -11.53 4.09
CA ILE A 330 -14.35 -10.42 4.18
C ILE A 330 -13.51 -10.45 2.93
N THR A 331 -13.51 -9.37 2.15
CA THR A 331 -12.71 -9.27 0.93
C THR A 331 -11.95 -7.95 0.88
N PHE A 332 -10.64 -8.05 0.71
CA PHE A 332 -9.76 -6.96 0.35
C PHE A 332 -9.47 -7.02 -1.15
N ASN A 333 -9.49 -5.88 -1.80
CA ASN A 333 -9.37 -5.81 -3.24
C ASN A 333 -8.56 -4.59 -3.64
N TYR A 334 -7.57 -4.82 -4.50
CA TYR A 334 -6.90 -3.80 -5.27
C TYR A 334 -7.59 -3.61 -6.63
N VAL A 335 -7.70 -2.35 -7.05
CA VAL A 335 -8.20 -1.94 -8.36
C VAL A 335 -7.10 -1.16 -9.06
N SER A 336 -6.64 -1.64 -10.22
CA SER A 336 -5.55 -1.00 -10.96
C SER A 336 -5.91 0.37 -11.51
N ALA A 337 -4.89 1.16 -11.81
CA ALA A 337 -5.05 2.57 -12.09
C ALA A 337 -5.82 2.83 -13.38
N ALA A 338 -6.66 3.86 -13.36
CA ALA A 338 -7.39 4.30 -14.55
C ALA A 338 -6.47 5.00 -15.57
N HIS A 339 -5.26 5.39 -15.16
CA HIS A 339 -4.33 6.20 -15.96
C HIS A 339 -3.07 5.45 -16.42
N ASP A 340 -2.93 4.15 -16.11
CA ASP A 340 -1.80 3.32 -16.57
C ASP A 340 -1.78 3.13 -18.09
N ALA A 341 -0.70 3.57 -18.73
CA ALA A 341 -0.48 3.37 -20.15
C ALA A 341 1.01 3.44 -20.53
N ASN A 342 1.33 3.05 -21.77
CA ASN A 342 2.69 3.15 -22.34
C ASN A 342 3.22 4.62 -22.45
N ARG A 343 2.41 5.60 -22.06
CA ARG A 343 2.78 6.99 -21.79
C ARG A 343 1.87 7.51 -20.68
N PRO A 344 2.27 8.54 -19.93
CA PRO A 344 1.37 9.21 -18.99
C PRO A 344 0.11 9.71 -19.71
N PHE A 345 -1.06 9.44 -19.14
CA PHE A 345 -2.33 10.04 -19.55
C PHE A 345 -2.55 11.39 -18.86
N GLY A 346 -3.18 12.31 -19.58
CA GLY A 346 -3.66 13.57 -19.02
C GLY A 346 -5.18 13.55 -18.90
N PRO A 347 -5.77 14.24 -17.90
CA PRO A 347 -7.22 14.32 -17.75
C PRO A 347 -7.90 14.81 -19.03
N GLY A 348 -8.99 14.17 -19.41
CA GLY A 348 -9.78 14.50 -20.60
C GLY A 348 -9.28 13.87 -21.89
N GLU A 349 -8.20 13.10 -21.87
CA GLU A 349 -7.76 12.33 -23.04
C GLU A 349 -8.70 11.15 -23.31
N ALA A 350 -9.01 10.90 -24.58
CA ALA A 350 -10.06 9.96 -24.99
C ALA A 350 -9.93 8.55 -24.39
N ASP A 351 -8.72 8.01 -24.33
CA ASP A 351 -8.48 6.64 -23.82
C ASP A 351 -8.62 6.57 -22.29
N TYR A 352 -8.28 7.65 -21.59
CA TYR A 352 -8.46 7.76 -20.13
C TYR A 352 -9.95 7.84 -19.79
N GLU A 353 -10.70 8.75 -20.41
CA GLU A 353 -12.14 8.90 -20.19
C GLU A 353 -12.90 7.61 -20.57
N ALA A 354 -12.50 6.95 -21.67
CA ALA A 354 -13.07 5.65 -22.06
C ALA A 354 -12.82 4.56 -21.00
N ARG A 355 -11.66 4.57 -20.34
CA ARG A 355 -11.37 3.63 -19.25
C ARG A 355 -12.22 3.91 -18.02
N LEU A 356 -12.38 5.17 -17.63
CA LEU A 356 -13.25 5.56 -16.52
C LEU A 356 -14.71 5.17 -16.76
N HIS A 357 -15.21 5.32 -18.00
CA HIS A 357 -16.53 4.82 -18.37
C HIS A 357 -16.65 3.30 -18.25
N ALA A 358 -15.63 2.54 -18.67
CA ALA A 358 -15.62 1.09 -18.50
C ALA A 358 -15.56 0.66 -17.02
N PHE A 359 -14.85 1.42 -16.19
CA PHE A 359 -14.80 1.21 -14.74
C PHE A 359 -16.18 1.46 -14.12
N ASP A 360 -16.87 2.54 -14.53
CA ASP A 360 -18.22 2.85 -14.07
C ASP A 360 -19.24 1.76 -14.41
N ASP A 361 -19.22 1.25 -15.65
CA ASP A 361 -20.08 0.15 -16.10
C ASP A 361 -19.82 -1.14 -15.28
N ALA A 362 -18.57 -1.40 -14.92
CA ALA A 362 -18.21 -2.50 -14.05
C ALA A 362 -18.76 -2.33 -12.64
N PHE A 363 -18.71 -1.13 -12.06
CA PHE A 363 -19.33 -0.83 -10.76
C PHE A 363 -20.85 -0.97 -10.79
N ALA A 364 -21.50 -0.52 -11.86
CA ALA A 364 -22.93 -0.73 -12.06
C ALA A 364 -23.29 -2.22 -12.05
N THR A 365 -22.51 -3.04 -12.76
CA THR A 365 -22.69 -4.50 -12.80
C THR A 365 -22.45 -5.13 -11.43
N PHE A 366 -21.40 -4.72 -10.74
CA PHE A 366 -21.02 -5.21 -9.42
C PHE A 366 -22.12 -5.00 -8.38
N PHE A 367 -22.61 -3.76 -8.23
CA PHE A 367 -23.64 -3.45 -7.25
C PHE A 367 -24.97 -4.16 -7.56
N ASN A 368 -25.32 -4.29 -8.84
CA ASN A 368 -26.51 -5.04 -9.25
C ASN A 368 -26.40 -6.53 -8.87
N ARG A 369 -25.24 -7.14 -9.03
CA ARG A 369 -25.01 -8.55 -8.64
C ARG A 369 -25.05 -8.74 -7.14
N LEU A 370 -24.31 -7.92 -6.37
CA LEU A 370 -24.38 -7.94 -4.90
C LEU A 370 -25.84 -7.87 -4.41
N GLN A 371 -26.63 -6.95 -4.96
CA GLN A 371 -28.02 -6.80 -4.57
C GLN A 371 -28.90 -8.01 -4.94
N GLN A 372 -28.63 -8.68 -6.06
CA GLN A 372 -29.34 -9.91 -6.45
C GLN A 372 -29.08 -11.05 -5.46
N ASP A 373 -27.88 -11.12 -4.91
CA ASP A 373 -27.47 -12.13 -3.93
C ASP A 373 -27.74 -11.72 -2.47
N GLY A 374 -28.43 -10.60 -2.26
CA GLY A 374 -28.82 -10.13 -0.93
C GLY A 374 -27.69 -9.52 -0.12
N ILE A 375 -26.56 -9.20 -0.76
CA ILE A 375 -25.46 -8.41 -0.19
C ILE A 375 -25.77 -6.94 -0.46
N THR A 376 -26.09 -6.19 0.58
CA THR A 376 -26.67 -4.84 0.48
C THR A 376 -25.93 -3.87 1.39
N PRO A 377 -26.08 -2.55 1.19
CA PRO A 377 -25.54 -1.56 2.12
C PRO A 377 -26.01 -1.69 3.57
N ARG A 378 -27.09 -2.45 3.84
CA ARG A 378 -27.60 -2.68 5.21
C ARG A 378 -26.86 -3.77 5.97
N ASN A 379 -26.28 -4.74 5.27
CA ASN A 379 -25.60 -5.90 5.86
C ASN A 379 -24.12 -6.00 5.48
N THR A 380 -23.59 -4.97 4.81
CA THR A 380 -22.21 -4.93 4.34
C THR A 380 -21.56 -3.60 4.71
N LEU A 381 -20.38 -3.69 5.31
CA LEU A 381 -19.50 -2.54 5.44
C LEU A 381 -18.67 -2.42 4.16
N PHE A 382 -18.89 -1.35 3.41
CA PHE A 382 -18.07 -1.00 2.25
C PHE A 382 -17.02 0.04 2.66
N MET A 383 -15.77 -0.20 2.26
CA MET A 383 -14.69 0.78 2.33
C MET A 383 -14.17 1.04 0.93
N PHE A 384 -14.06 2.31 0.55
CA PHE A 384 -13.46 2.74 -0.70
C PHE A 384 -12.36 3.74 -0.36
N THR A 385 -11.14 3.48 -0.83
CA THR A 385 -10.00 4.38 -0.60
C THR A 385 -9.03 4.30 -1.76
N ALA A 386 -8.19 5.32 -1.91
CA ALA A 386 -7.00 5.27 -2.75
C ALA A 386 -5.78 4.92 -1.88
N ASP A 387 -4.77 4.31 -2.47
CA ASP A 387 -3.48 4.05 -1.80
C ASP A 387 -2.61 5.28 -1.86
N GLU A 388 -2.60 5.94 -3.00
CA GLU A 388 -1.92 7.19 -3.26
C GLU A 388 -2.75 8.11 -4.15
N GLY A 389 -2.14 9.21 -4.57
CA GLY A 389 -2.66 10.10 -5.59
C GLY A 389 -1.48 10.69 -6.33
N ASP A 390 -1.71 11.13 -7.56
CA ASP A 390 -0.69 11.69 -8.42
C ASP A 390 -0.80 13.20 -8.59
N HIS A 391 0.30 13.77 -9.05
CA HIS A 391 0.38 15.16 -9.44
C HIS A 391 0.50 15.28 -10.96
N LEU A 392 -0.50 15.89 -11.60
CA LEU A 392 -0.44 16.16 -13.03
C LEU A 392 0.68 17.15 -13.37
N ILE A 393 1.62 16.68 -14.17
CA ILE A 393 2.69 17.51 -14.74
C ILE A 393 2.46 17.59 -16.25
N ALA A 394 1.91 18.69 -16.74
CA ALA A 394 1.61 18.83 -18.16
C ALA A 394 1.70 20.28 -18.65
N GLY A 395 1.87 20.43 -19.96
CA GLY A 395 1.64 21.70 -20.65
C GLY A 395 0.15 22.05 -20.73
N PRO A 396 -0.21 23.21 -21.31
CA PRO A 396 -1.60 23.57 -21.51
C PRO A 396 -2.36 22.53 -22.36
N PRO A 397 -3.61 22.19 -22.00
CA PRO A 397 -4.41 21.26 -22.78
C PRO A 397 -4.84 21.87 -24.13
N SER A 398 -5.04 21.00 -25.12
CA SER A 398 -5.53 21.36 -26.46
C SER A 398 -6.70 20.48 -26.90
N PRO A 399 -7.74 21.03 -27.55
CA PRO A 399 -7.96 22.46 -27.79
C PRO A 399 -8.24 23.22 -26.49
N ALA A 400 -8.00 24.54 -26.49
CA ALA A 400 -8.27 25.36 -25.31
C ALA A 400 -9.75 25.26 -24.91
N GLY A 401 -10.01 24.96 -23.64
CA GLY A 401 -11.36 24.77 -23.11
C GLY A 401 -11.93 23.37 -23.34
N CYS A 402 -11.13 22.39 -23.74
CA CYS A 402 -11.52 20.98 -23.67
C CYS A 402 -11.92 20.60 -22.22
N ASP A 403 -12.82 19.63 -22.11
CA ASP A 403 -13.45 19.21 -20.86
C ASP A 403 -13.48 17.69 -20.67
N GLY A 404 -12.91 16.92 -21.61
CA GLY A 404 -12.89 15.45 -21.59
C GLY A 404 -14.22 14.81 -22.00
N VAL A 405 -15.33 15.44 -21.63
CA VAL A 405 -16.69 14.91 -21.82
C VAL A 405 -17.28 15.25 -23.20
N HIS A 406 -17.25 16.52 -23.58
CA HIS A 406 -17.79 17.00 -24.85
C HIS A 406 -16.70 17.23 -25.89
N THR A 407 -15.53 17.67 -25.43
CA THR A 407 -14.35 17.89 -26.24
C THR A 407 -13.16 17.26 -25.54
N THR A 408 -12.55 16.25 -26.18
CA THR A 408 -11.38 15.57 -25.66
C THR A 408 -10.18 16.52 -25.57
N CYS A 409 -9.37 16.33 -24.54
CA CYS A 409 -8.11 17.01 -24.32
C CYS A 409 -6.95 16.25 -24.95
N SER A 410 -5.84 16.96 -25.16
CA SER A 410 -4.54 16.43 -25.57
C SER A 410 -3.44 17.32 -25.01
N TYR A 411 -2.28 16.74 -24.71
CA TYR A 411 -1.16 17.44 -24.07
C TYR A 411 0.12 17.24 -24.87
N SER A 412 0.74 18.34 -25.34
CA SER A 412 1.99 18.25 -26.12
C SER A 412 3.24 17.92 -25.30
N LYS A 413 3.15 18.18 -23.98
CA LYS A 413 4.14 17.82 -22.97
C LYS A 413 3.36 17.31 -21.77
N ILE A 414 3.71 16.15 -21.28
CA ILE A 414 3.07 15.52 -20.12
C ILE A 414 4.07 14.60 -19.45
N GLY A 415 3.97 14.45 -18.14
CA GLY A 415 4.77 13.60 -17.28
C GLY A 415 5.91 14.34 -16.57
N GLU A 416 6.58 13.60 -15.70
CA GLU A 416 7.57 14.09 -14.77
C GLU A 416 8.82 14.74 -15.39
N VAL A 417 9.47 15.58 -14.60
CA VAL A 417 10.81 16.12 -14.86
C VAL A 417 11.85 15.18 -14.26
N SER A 418 12.27 14.19 -15.04
CA SER A 418 13.30 13.24 -14.64
C SER A 418 14.65 13.95 -14.47
N GLY A 419 15.32 13.69 -13.34
CA GLY A 419 16.54 14.39 -12.92
C GLY A 419 17.66 13.48 -12.43
N ASN A 420 18.84 13.55 -13.04
CA ASN A 420 20.04 12.88 -12.54
C ASN A 420 20.65 13.65 -11.36
N LEU A 421 20.21 13.33 -10.15
CA LEU A 421 20.64 13.98 -8.90
C LEU A 421 22.16 13.91 -8.70
N ALA A 422 22.78 12.79 -9.05
CA ALA A 422 24.24 12.62 -8.95
C ALA A 422 25.00 13.56 -9.90
N GLY A 423 24.48 13.74 -11.12
CA GLY A 423 25.03 14.69 -12.09
C GLY A 423 24.86 16.14 -11.66
N LEU A 424 23.67 16.49 -11.16
CA LEU A 424 23.37 17.83 -10.65
C LEU A 424 24.24 18.19 -9.45
N LEU A 425 24.33 17.32 -8.44
CA LEU A 425 25.19 17.53 -7.27
C LEU A 425 26.67 17.72 -7.63
N ALA A 426 27.17 16.93 -8.57
CA ALA A 426 28.57 17.02 -9.00
C ALA A 426 28.87 18.30 -9.78
N THR A 427 27.96 18.74 -10.65
CA THR A 427 28.18 19.89 -11.54
C THR A 427 27.83 21.23 -10.91
N ASP A 428 26.74 21.29 -10.14
CA ASP A 428 26.24 22.53 -9.52
C ASP A 428 26.87 22.78 -8.14
N GLN A 429 27.07 21.71 -7.35
CA GLN A 429 27.53 21.81 -5.96
C GLN A 429 28.95 21.26 -5.72
N GLY A 430 29.58 20.66 -6.73
CA GLY A 430 30.90 20.03 -6.60
C GLY A 430 30.92 18.79 -5.70
N ILE A 431 29.74 18.23 -5.38
CA ILE A 431 29.62 17.06 -4.50
C ILE A 431 29.81 15.78 -5.32
N THR A 432 30.94 15.12 -5.12
CA THR A 432 31.30 13.87 -5.82
C THR A 432 31.29 12.63 -4.92
N THR A 433 30.86 12.78 -3.67
CA THR A 433 30.71 11.69 -2.69
C THR A 433 29.91 10.54 -3.31
N PRO A 434 30.36 9.28 -3.22
CA PRO A 434 29.59 8.13 -3.69
C PRO A 434 28.33 7.88 -2.86
N PHE A 435 27.20 7.69 -3.54
CA PHE A 435 25.91 7.33 -2.95
C PHE A 435 25.08 6.52 -3.96
N ALA A 436 24.04 5.88 -3.45
CA ALA A 436 22.93 5.35 -4.23
C ALA A 436 21.62 5.98 -3.74
N VAL A 437 20.56 5.87 -4.54
CA VAL A 437 19.22 6.32 -4.19
C VAL A 437 18.20 5.21 -4.40
N HIS A 438 17.12 5.24 -3.63
CA HIS A 438 15.81 4.87 -4.18
C HIS A 438 15.36 6.05 -5.05
N SER A 439 15.14 5.80 -6.33
CA SER A 439 14.77 6.85 -7.29
C SER A 439 13.32 7.24 -7.07
N ASP A 440 13.05 8.53 -6.93
CA ASP A 440 11.74 9.00 -6.48
C ASP A 440 11.59 10.53 -6.63
N ALA A 441 10.38 11.06 -6.47
CA ALA A 441 10.16 12.48 -6.20
C ALA A 441 10.67 12.89 -4.81
N ALA A 442 10.74 11.93 -3.88
CA ALA A 442 11.39 12.10 -2.59
C ALA A 442 12.54 11.09 -2.39
N PRO A 443 13.65 11.20 -3.13
CA PRO A 443 14.65 10.15 -3.17
C PRO A 443 15.30 9.95 -1.79
N THR A 444 15.29 8.71 -1.32
CA THR A 444 16.04 8.32 -0.13
C THR A 444 17.49 8.02 -0.52
N VAL A 445 18.43 8.67 0.15
CA VAL A 445 19.86 8.65 -0.19
C VAL A 445 20.63 7.75 0.77
N TYR A 446 21.48 6.89 0.20
CA TYR A 446 22.36 5.98 0.93
C TYR A 446 23.80 6.31 0.59
N ILE A 447 24.47 7.11 1.43
CA ILE A 447 25.87 7.48 1.22
C ILE A 447 26.75 6.26 1.48
N THR A 448 27.65 5.95 0.54
CA THR A 448 28.56 4.81 0.66
C THR A 448 29.41 4.91 1.93
N GLY A 449 29.49 3.82 2.67
CA GLY A 449 30.17 3.73 3.97
C GLY A 449 29.26 3.96 5.17
N ASN A 450 27.96 4.21 4.95
CA ASN A 450 26.95 4.49 6.00
C ASN A 450 27.47 5.47 7.07
N PRO A 451 27.90 6.69 6.68
CA PRO A 451 28.44 7.66 7.62
C PRO A 451 27.37 8.10 8.62
N ALA A 452 27.78 8.37 9.86
CA ALA A 452 26.88 8.89 10.89
C ALA A 452 26.19 10.19 10.45
N GLN A 453 24.98 10.42 10.95
CA GLN A 453 24.19 11.63 10.68
C GLN A 453 25.03 12.92 10.80
N THR A 454 25.80 13.07 11.88
CA THR A 454 26.60 14.28 12.16
C THR A 454 27.97 14.32 11.47
N ALA A 455 28.31 13.31 10.66
CA ALA A 455 29.59 13.29 9.95
C ALA A 455 29.71 14.48 8.97
N GLY A 456 30.93 15.00 8.82
CA GLY A 456 31.19 16.15 7.94
C GLY A 456 30.76 15.92 6.49
N VAL A 457 30.95 14.68 5.98
CA VAL A 457 30.52 14.28 4.63
C VAL A 457 28.99 14.32 4.48
N THR A 458 28.25 13.82 5.47
CA THR A 458 26.77 13.81 5.48
C THR A 458 26.24 15.24 5.48
N ARG A 459 26.76 16.09 6.39
CA ARG A 459 26.32 17.50 6.47
C ARG A 459 26.68 18.31 5.21
N ALA A 460 27.80 18.00 4.56
CA ALA A 460 28.16 18.62 3.28
C ALA A 460 27.21 18.18 2.16
N PHE A 461 26.86 16.90 2.12
CA PHE A 461 25.91 16.35 1.16
C PHE A 461 24.53 16.98 1.29
N GLU A 462 23.98 17.07 2.51
CA GLU A 462 22.69 17.73 2.79
C GLU A 462 22.66 19.19 2.32
N ARG A 463 23.73 19.96 2.60
CA ARG A 463 23.84 21.33 2.10
C ARG A 463 23.87 21.38 0.57
N GLY A 464 24.45 20.36 -0.08
CA GLY A 464 24.42 20.20 -1.52
C GLY A 464 22.99 19.96 -2.03
N LEU A 465 22.26 19.01 -1.43
CA LEU A 465 20.85 18.72 -1.77
C LEU A 465 19.97 19.97 -1.68
N VAL A 466 20.06 20.71 -0.57
CA VAL A 466 19.30 21.95 -0.36
C VAL A 466 19.65 23.01 -1.39
N ASN A 467 20.87 22.98 -1.95
CA ASN A 467 21.35 24.02 -2.85
C ASN A 467 21.30 23.70 -4.34
N VAL A 468 21.07 22.44 -4.71
CA VAL A 468 21.06 22.03 -6.11
C VAL A 468 19.96 22.75 -6.90
N THR A 469 20.32 23.26 -8.06
CA THR A 469 19.41 23.93 -8.99
C THR A 469 19.29 23.21 -10.32
N ALA A 470 18.15 23.38 -10.98
CA ALA A 470 17.84 22.83 -12.28
C ALA A 470 16.98 23.81 -13.08
N VAL A 471 17.05 23.75 -14.42
CA VAL A 471 16.12 24.48 -15.30
C VAL A 471 14.92 23.58 -15.55
N ASN A 472 13.73 23.99 -15.11
CA ASN A 472 12.51 23.24 -15.31
C ASN A 472 12.05 23.32 -16.78
N PRO A 473 11.86 22.20 -17.50
CA PRO A 473 11.56 22.18 -18.94
C PRO A 473 10.12 22.61 -19.30
N TYR A 474 9.24 22.75 -18.31
CA TYR A 474 7.90 23.31 -18.47
C TYR A 474 7.91 24.83 -18.36
N SER A 475 8.58 25.38 -17.35
CA SER A 475 8.60 26.83 -17.08
C SER A 475 9.78 27.59 -17.70
N ASN A 476 10.84 26.87 -18.11
CA ASN A 476 12.16 27.40 -18.50
C ASN A 476 12.82 28.30 -17.44
N GLN A 477 12.44 28.15 -16.16
CA GLN A 477 13.06 28.88 -15.05
C GLN A 477 14.10 28.00 -14.35
N SER A 478 15.20 28.61 -13.92
CA SER A 478 16.14 27.97 -13.00
C SER A 478 15.59 28.04 -11.59
N GLU A 479 15.56 26.90 -10.91
CA GLU A 479 14.99 26.80 -9.58
C GLU A 479 15.72 25.79 -8.69
N LYS A 480 15.57 25.91 -7.37
CA LYS A 480 15.96 24.86 -6.43
C LYS A 480 15.11 23.63 -6.67
N VAL A 481 15.74 22.46 -6.70
CA VAL A 481 15.06 21.18 -6.86
C VAL A 481 14.41 20.72 -5.55
N ALA A 482 15.08 20.95 -4.41
CA ALA A 482 14.56 20.55 -3.10
C ALA A 482 13.49 21.51 -2.58
N ASN A 483 12.37 20.97 -2.09
CA ASN A 483 11.48 21.67 -1.16
C ASN A 483 11.95 21.47 0.28
N PHE A 484 12.25 20.22 0.66
CA PHE A 484 12.69 19.85 2.00
C PHE A 484 13.81 18.80 1.94
N VAL A 485 14.58 18.69 3.03
CA VAL A 485 15.60 17.65 3.22
C VAL A 485 15.51 17.20 4.67
N ALA A 486 15.22 15.92 4.89
CA ALA A 486 15.08 15.30 6.20
C ALA A 486 16.31 14.46 6.53
N ASP A 487 17.01 14.81 7.61
CA ASP A 487 18.04 13.95 8.17
C ASP A 487 17.43 12.81 9.01
N GLN A 488 18.25 11.92 9.55
CA GLN A 488 17.76 10.75 10.30
C GLN A 488 16.89 11.09 11.52
N ALA A 489 17.08 12.25 12.14
CA ALA A 489 16.24 12.66 13.27
C ALA A 489 14.85 13.11 12.78
N GLU A 490 14.80 13.85 11.68
CA GLU A 490 13.55 14.26 11.05
C GLU A 490 12.82 13.08 10.40
N MET A 491 13.52 12.19 9.68
CA MET A 491 12.96 10.95 9.15
C MET A 491 12.30 10.09 10.24
N ARG A 492 12.89 10.04 11.44
CA ARG A 492 12.29 9.33 12.58
C ARG A 492 11.00 10.00 13.06
N LEU A 493 10.94 11.33 13.05
CA LEU A 493 9.70 12.07 13.34
C LEU A 493 8.62 11.81 12.28
N LEU A 494 9.05 11.60 11.03
CA LEU A 494 8.19 11.31 9.88
C LEU A 494 7.87 9.81 9.71
N HIS A 495 8.21 8.95 10.68
CA HIS A 495 7.93 7.51 10.63
C HIS A 495 8.63 6.75 9.48
N MET A 496 9.79 7.22 9.03
CA MET A 496 10.57 6.62 7.93
C MET A 496 11.76 5.75 8.41
N VAL A 497 11.81 5.42 9.70
CA VAL A 497 12.94 4.71 10.33
C VAL A 497 12.43 3.45 11.01
N THR A 498 12.66 2.29 10.39
CA THR A 498 12.19 0.99 10.89
C THR A 498 12.99 0.49 12.09
N ALA A 499 12.57 -0.65 12.65
CA ALA A 499 13.30 -1.35 13.72
C ALA A 499 14.70 -1.85 13.29
N ASP A 500 14.97 -1.99 11.98
CA ASP A 500 16.30 -2.34 11.48
C ASP A 500 17.08 -1.07 11.06
N PRO A 501 18.14 -0.70 11.81
CA PRO A 501 18.95 0.47 11.46
C PRO A 501 19.66 0.32 10.11
N ALA A 502 19.84 -0.88 9.57
CA ALA A 502 20.42 -1.10 8.25
C ALA A 502 19.50 -0.59 7.13
N ARG A 503 18.18 -0.56 7.33
CA ARG A 503 17.21 -0.05 6.35
C ARG A 503 17.08 1.48 6.35
N THR A 504 17.66 2.15 7.34
CA THR A 504 17.55 3.59 7.52
C THR A 504 18.37 4.35 6.46
N PRO A 505 17.75 5.22 5.64
CA PRO A 505 18.49 6.09 4.72
C PRO A 505 19.46 7.01 5.46
N THR A 506 20.46 7.54 4.75
CA THR A 506 21.34 8.58 5.31
C THR A 506 20.61 9.92 5.41
N VAL A 507 19.82 10.25 4.39
CA VAL A 507 19.01 11.48 4.28
C VAL A 507 17.93 11.25 3.22
N THR A 508 16.77 11.88 3.38
CA THR A 508 15.73 11.94 2.34
C THR A 508 15.58 13.36 1.83
N MET A 509 15.55 13.55 0.53
CA MET A 509 15.18 14.83 -0.09
C MET A 509 13.71 14.73 -0.50
N PHE A 510 12.93 15.79 -0.31
CA PHE A 510 11.60 15.95 -0.88
C PHE A 510 11.73 17.00 -1.98
N ALA A 511 11.68 16.57 -3.25
CA ALA A 511 11.81 17.47 -4.37
C ALA A 511 10.56 18.34 -4.54
N LYS A 512 10.65 19.31 -5.44
CA LYS A 512 9.46 19.99 -5.95
C LYS A 512 8.57 19.01 -6.72
N PRO A 513 7.24 19.21 -6.73
CA PRO A 513 6.28 18.23 -7.24
C PRO A 513 6.54 17.75 -8.67
N ASP A 514 7.14 18.59 -9.53
CA ASP A 514 7.39 18.23 -10.93
C ASP A 514 8.51 17.19 -11.11
N TYR A 515 9.36 16.96 -10.11
CA TYR A 515 10.62 16.23 -10.28
C TYR A 515 10.54 14.79 -9.81
N PHE A 516 11.17 13.90 -10.59
CA PHE A 516 11.55 12.55 -10.18
C PHE A 516 13.05 12.38 -10.32
N LEU A 517 13.71 11.89 -9.28
CA LEU A 517 15.15 11.98 -9.15
C LEU A 517 15.80 10.60 -9.04
N PHE A 518 16.77 10.35 -9.93
CA PHE A 518 17.59 9.14 -9.94
C PHE A 518 19.08 9.47 -9.76
N ALA A 519 19.92 8.45 -9.60
CA ALA A 519 21.37 8.61 -9.53
C ALA A 519 22.07 7.90 -10.71
N GLY A 520 22.57 8.69 -11.66
CA GLY A 520 23.33 8.21 -12.82
C GLY A 520 24.81 8.65 -12.79
N ALA A 521 25.33 9.03 -13.97
CA ALA A 521 26.69 9.54 -14.09
C ALA A 521 26.88 10.84 -13.28
N ARG A 522 28.05 11.03 -12.65
CA ARG A 522 28.39 12.23 -11.85
C ARG A 522 28.81 13.42 -12.71
N ASN A 523 28.06 13.70 -13.77
CA ASN A 523 28.21 14.86 -14.63
C ASN A 523 26.89 15.09 -15.40
N CYS A 524 26.79 16.24 -16.04
CA CYS A 524 25.71 16.57 -16.97
C CYS A 524 26.22 16.65 -18.42
N ALA A 525 27.07 15.70 -18.83
CA ALA A 525 27.51 15.59 -20.22
C ALA A 525 26.34 15.16 -21.13
N ALA A 526 25.49 14.26 -20.65
CA ALA A 526 24.11 14.16 -21.08
C ALA A 526 23.25 15.13 -20.24
N PRO A 527 22.13 15.66 -20.78
CA PRO A 527 21.24 16.52 -20.01
C PRO A 527 20.86 15.86 -18.68
N CYS A 528 21.09 16.55 -17.57
CA CYS A 528 20.68 16.05 -16.26
C CYS A 528 19.18 16.17 -16.01
N ILE A 529 18.46 16.92 -16.86
CA ILE A 529 17.03 17.20 -16.75
C ILE A 529 16.38 16.96 -18.10
N SER A 530 15.25 16.26 -18.09
CA SER A 530 14.41 15.97 -19.25
C SER A 530 12.96 15.72 -18.81
N ILE A 531 12.03 15.68 -19.76
CA ILE A 531 10.65 15.23 -19.50
C ILE A 531 10.60 13.74 -19.86
N ASN A 532 10.12 12.89 -18.96
CA ASN A 532 9.98 11.43 -19.11
C ASN A 532 11.20 10.78 -19.75
N ALA A 533 12.36 10.87 -19.11
CA ALA A 533 13.49 10.06 -19.53
C ALA A 533 13.41 8.70 -18.85
N ASP A 534 12.45 7.89 -19.31
CA ASP A 534 12.48 6.44 -19.09
C ASP A 534 13.68 5.83 -19.83
#